data_AF-R5MNE3-F1
#
_entry.id   AF-R5MNE3-F1
#
_cell.length_a   1.000
_cell.length_b   1.000
_cell.length_c   1.000
_cell.angle_alpha   90.00
_cell.angle_beta   90.00
_cell.angle_gamma   90.00
#
_symmetry.space_group_name_H-M   'P 1'
#
loop_
_entity.id
_entity.type
_entity.pdbx_description
1 polymer ?
#
loop_
_entity_poly.entity_id
_entity_poly.type
_entity_poly.pdbx_seq_one_letter_code
_entity_poly.pdbx_strand_id
1 'polypeptide(L)'
;MIIRIALAIGVAILLAIAGVNGNAIVLQTLFTVLGIVFSISMSLLVSFSLTKILNKKIRDSLRISISHTRNMLLLDFSMSTIVSVVALIWDSKLLRYTFKGIILDIMLIGVMLIATSLIYEIYNFRKLHKLHTDIEDAIIAEETKKAS
;
A
#
# COMPACT_ATOMS: atom_id res chain seq x y z
N MET A 1 -1.75 9.74 -2.42
CA MET A 1 -3.03 9.10 -2.01
C MET A 1 -4.20 9.58 -2.88
N ILE A 2 -4.53 10.88 -2.92
CA ILE A 2 -5.70 11.41 -3.65
C ILE A 2 -5.68 11.06 -5.16
N ILE A 3 -4.55 11.24 -5.84
CA ILE A 3 -4.41 10.91 -7.28
C ILE A 3 -4.66 9.41 -7.54
N ARG A 4 -4.14 8.52 -6.67
CA ARG A 4 -4.36 7.06 -6.77
C ARG A 4 -5.84 6.71 -6.61
N ILE A 5 -6.51 7.31 -5.62
CA ILE A 5 -7.94 7.11 -5.38
C ILE A 5 -8.75 7.57 -6.59
N ALA A 6 -8.46 8.76 -7.13
CA ALA A 6 -9.13 9.27 -8.32
C ALA A 6 -8.92 8.37 -9.55
N LEU A 7 -7.70 7.85 -9.74
CA LEU A 7 -7.38 6.91 -10.82
C LEU A 7 -8.11 5.58 -10.66
N ALA A 8 -8.15 5.02 -9.44
CA ALA A 8 -8.87 3.79 -9.16
C ALA A 8 -10.38 3.93 -9.44
N ILE A 9 -10.99 5.04 -9.03
CA ILE A 9 -12.39 5.35 -9.30
C ILE A 9 -12.62 5.50 -10.82
N GLY A 10 -11.76 6.25 -11.52
CA GLY A 10 -11.88 6.42 -12.96
C GLY A 10 -11.81 5.10 -13.73
N VAL A 11 -10.85 4.23 -13.39
CA VAL A 11 -10.72 2.90 -14.00
C VAL A 11 -11.94 2.02 -13.66
N ALA A 12 -12.43 2.06 -12.42
CA ALA A 12 -13.61 1.30 -12.04
C ALA A 12 -14.86 1.72 -12.85
N ILE A 13 -15.07 3.02 -13.07
CA ILE A 13 -16.19 3.52 -13.87
C ILE A 13 -16.07 3.06 -15.34
N LEU A 14 -14.87 3.12 -15.93
CA LEU A 14 -14.64 2.65 -17.30
C LEU A 14 -14.92 1.15 -17.45
N LEU A 15 -14.46 0.33 -16.50
CA LEU A 15 -14.72 -1.11 -16.47
C LEU A 15 -16.20 -1.42 -16.27
N ALA A 16 -16.89 -0.65 -15.42
CA ALA A 16 -18.32 -0.79 -15.20
C ALA A 16 -19.14 -0.50 -16.47
N ILE A 17 -18.75 0.53 -17.24
CA ILE A 17 -19.34 0.85 -18.56
C ILE A 17 -19.07 -0.29 -19.57
N ALA A 18 -17.90 -0.92 -19.51
CA ALA A 18 -17.56 -2.09 -20.33
C ALA A 18 -18.27 -3.40 -19.90
N GLY A 19 -19.15 -3.35 -18.88
CA GLY A 19 -19.93 -4.49 -18.42
C GLY A 19 -19.26 -5.36 -17.37
N VAL A 20 -18.11 -4.96 -16.84
CA VAL A 20 -17.45 -5.66 -15.72
C VAL A 20 -18.18 -5.35 -14.42
N ASN A 21 -18.38 -6.37 -13.59
CA ASN A 21 -19.05 -6.25 -12.30
C ASN A 21 -18.06 -6.48 -11.17
N GLY A 22 -18.27 -5.80 -10.04
CA GLY A 22 -17.56 -6.09 -8.81
C GLY A 22 -17.80 -7.54 -8.35
N ASN A 23 -16.77 -8.14 -7.76
CA ASN A 23 -16.85 -9.50 -7.24
C ASN A 23 -16.25 -9.55 -5.83
N ALA A 24 -17.05 -10.01 -4.86
CA ALA A 24 -16.68 -10.08 -3.46
C ALA A 24 -15.49 -11.02 -3.21
N ILE A 25 -15.40 -12.14 -3.95
CA ILE A 25 -14.28 -13.09 -3.85
C ILE A 25 -12.98 -12.43 -4.30
N VAL A 26 -13.03 -11.66 -5.39
CA VAL A 26 -11.86 -10.92 -5.90
C VAL A 26 -11.44 -9.86 -4.88
N LEU A 27 -12.39 -9.10 -4.33
CA LEU A 27 -12.14 -8.09 -3.30
C LEU A 27 -11.47 -8.71 -2.06
N GLN A 28 -12.03 -9.80 -1.54
CA GLN A 28 -11.49 -10.51 -0.38
C GLN A 28 -10.08 -11.03 -0.65
N THR A 29 -9.86 -11.66 -1.81
CA THR A 29 -8.55 -12.19 -2.20
C THR A 29 -7.50 -11.09 -2.27
N LEU A 30 -7.81 -9.97 -2.93
CA LEU A 30 -6.90 -8.82 -3.02
C LEU A 30 -6.62 -8.23 -1.63
N PHE A 31 -7.63 -8.14 -0.77
CA PHE A 31 -7.46 -7.62 0.59
C PHE A 31 -6.58 -8.55 1.44
N THR A 32 -6.70 -9.86 1.30
CA THR A 32 -5.82 -10.84 1.95
C THR A 32 -4.37 -10.65 1.50
N VAL A 33 -4.12 -10.54 0.19
CA VAL A 33 -2.77 -10.31 -0.34
C VAL A 33 -2.21 -8.98 0.16
N LEU A 34 -3.01 -7.91 0.18
CA LEU A 34 -2.64 -6.62 0.74
C LEU A 34 -2.23 -6.76 2.22
N GLY A 35 -3.02 -7.47 3.04
CA GLY A 35 -2.69 -7.69 4.45
C GLY A 35 -1.36 -8.44 4.66
N ILE A 36 -1.04 -9.41 3.80
CA ILE A 36 0.24 -10.12 3.83
C ILE A 36 1.40 -9.15 3.49
N VAL A 37 1.30 -8.40 2.39
CA VAL A 37 2.35 -7.45 1.97
C VAL A 37 2.54 -6.34 3.00
N PHE A 38 1.45 -5.82 3.56
CA PHE A 38 1.48 -4.84 4.65
C PHE A 38 2.25 -5.38 5.87
N SER A 39 1.94 -6.60 6.32
CA SER A 39 2.59 -7.22 7.48
C SER A 39 4.10 -7.39 7.26
N ILE A 40 4.51 -7.89 6.09
CA ILE A 40 5.92 -8.06 5.73
C ILE A 40 6.63 -6.69 5.67
N SER A 41 6.01 -5.69 5.04
CA SER A 41 6.56 -4.34 4.93
C SER A 41 6.73 -3.67 6.28
N MET A 42 5.76 -3.84 7.17
CA MET A 42 5.81 -3.30 8.54
C MET A 42 6.90 -3.97 9.38
N SER A 43 7.05 -5.29 9.25
CA SER A 43 8.14 -6.05 9.91
C SER A 43 9.51 -5.51 9.50
N LEU A 44 9.73 -5.30 8.19
CA LEU A 44 10.96 -4.72 7.66
C LEU A 44 11.20 -3.28 8.16
N LEU A 45 10.15 -2.46 8.29
CA LEU A 45 10.28 -1.11 8.84
C LEU A 45 10.74 -1.11 10.31
N VAL A 46 10.24 -2.06 11.10
CA VAL A 46 10.57 -2.18 12.52
C VAL A 46 11.96 -2.79 12.74
N SER A 47 12.45 -3.62 11.81
CA SER A 47 13.78 -4.23 11.90
C SER A 47 14.93 -3.26 11.60
N PHE A 48 14.67 -2.05 11.09
CA PHE A 48 15.72 -1.05 10.86
C PHE A 48 16.42 -0.65 12.16
N SER A 49 17.68 -1.09 12.29
CA SER A 49 18.58 -0.65 13.36
C SER A 49 19.48 0.47 12.85
N LEU A 50 19.21 1.70 13.29
CA LEU A 50 20.04 2.87 12.95
C LEU A 50 21.17 3.11 13.96
N THR A 51 21.39 2.18 14.90
CA THR A 51 22.36 2.33 16.01
C THR A 51 23.79 2.47 15.52
N LYS A 52 24.14 1.74 14.44
CA LYS A 52 25.48 1.76 13.84
C LYS A 52 25.75 3.00 12.97
N ILE A 53 24.73 3.84 12.71
CA ILE A 53 24.88 5.06 11.93
C ILE A 53 25.38 6.19 12.83
N LEU A 54 26.68 6.49 12.73
CA LEU A 54 27.36 7.48 13.57
C LEU A 54 27.00 8.93 13.19
N ASN A 55 26.67 9.17 11.92
CA ASN A 55 26.26 10.50 11.46
C ASN A 55 24.83 10.81 11.93
N LYS A 56 24.71 11.67 12.96
CA LYS A 56 23.43 12.07 13.55
C LYS A 56 22.45 12.65 12.53
N LYS A 57 22.92 13.50 11.61
CA LYS A 57 22.06 14.13 10.59
C LYS A 57 21.44 13.09 9.65
N ILE A 58 22.24 12.12 9.21
CA ILE A 58 21.77 11.01 8.36
C ILE A 58 20.81 10.12 9.14
N ARG A 59 21.15 9.77 10.38
CA ARG A 59 20.32 8.95 11.26
C ARG A 59 18.94 9.57 11.50
N ASP A 60 18.90 10.86 11.81
CA ASP A 60 17.63 11.56 12.07
C ASP A 60 16.77 11.64 10.79
N SER A 61 17.39 11.90 9.63
CA SER A 61 16.71 11.89 8.33
C SER A 61 16.11 10.51 7.99
N LEU A 62 16.85 9.43 8.24
CA LEU A 62 16.38 8.06 8.05
C LEU A 62 15.23 7.73 9.01
N ARG A 63 15.33 8.13 10.27
CA ARG A 63 14.27 7.90 11.27
C ARG A 63 12.97 8.60 10.90
N ILE A 64 13.05 9.84 10.41
CA ILE A 64 11.90 10.60 9.90
C ILE A 64 11.30 9.87 8.69
N SER A 65 12.14 9.44 7.75
CA SER A 65 11.69 8.75 6.53
C SER A 65 11.03 7.40 6.81
N ILE A 66 11.58 6.61 7.73
CA ILE A 66 11.02 5.32 8.17
C ILE A 66 9.68 5.56 8.88
N SER A 67 9.63 6.51 9.84
CA SER A 67 8.39 6.83 10.56
C SER A 67 7.29 7.34 9.62
N HIS A 68 7.66 8.19 8.66
CA HIS A 68 6.74 8.68 7.64
C HIS A 68 6.20 7.55 6.76
N THR A 69 7.09 6.67 6.26
CA THR A 69 6.69 5.51 5.44
C THR A 69 5.77 4.56 6.21
N ARG A 70 6.09 4.29 7.48
CA ARG A 70 5.26 3.51 8.40
C ARG A 70 3.87 4.09 8.56
N ASN A 71 3.78 5.41 8.80
CA ASN A 71 2.49 6.07 8.98
C ASN A 71 1.67 6.07 7.69
N MET A 72 2.32 6.24 6.54
CA MET A 72 1.65 6.13 5.23
C MET A 72 1.11 4.73 4.96
N LEU A 73 1.87 3.67 5.26
CA LEU A 73 1.40 2.29 5.12
C LEU A 73 0.22 2.00 6.06
N LEU A 74 0.31 2.43 7.32
CA LEU A 74 -0.78 2.27 8.29
C LEU A 74 -2.06 2.97 7.83
N LEU A 75 -1.95 4.19 7.30
CA LEU A 75 -3.11 4.93 6.78
C LEU A 75 -3.71 4.26 5.54
N ASP A 76 -2.88 3.81 4.59
CA ASP A 76 -3.35 3.15 3.35
C ASP A 76 -4.05 1.82 3.67
N PHE A 77 -3.47 1.03 4.58
CA PHE A 77 -4.04 -0.24 5.03
C PHE A 77 -5.36 -0.02 5.80
N SER A 78 -5.40 0.96 6.69
CA SER A 78 -6.60 1.30 7.46
C SER A 78 -7.74 1.77 6.55
N MET A 79 -7.43 2.63 5.57
CA MET A 79 -8.40 3.08 4.57
C MET A 79 -8.91 1.91 3.71
N SER A 80 -8.00 1.04 3.26
CA SER A 80 -8.35 -0.15 2.48
C SER A 80 -9.25 -1.10 3.29
N THR A 81 -9.00 -1.23 4.61
CA THR A 81 -9.83 -2.02 5.52
C THR A 81 -11.25 -1.46 5.61
N ILE A 82 -11.40 -0.15 5.82
CA ILE A 82 -12.72 0.51 5.91
C ILE A 82 -13.49 0.31 4.60
N VAL A 83 -12.83 0.53 3.45
CA VAL A 83 -13.44 0.33 2.12
C VAL A 83 -13.90 -1.12 1.94
N SER A 84 -13.07 -2.10 2.29
CA SER A 84 -13.43 -3.53 2.21
C SER A 84 -14.64 -3.87 3.08
N VAL A 85 -14.66 -3.39 4.32
CA VAL A 85 -15.76 -3.64 5.26
C VAL A 85 -17.06 -3.06 4.73
N VAL A 86 -17.05 -1.81 4.27
CA VAL A 86 -18.22 -1.16 3.69
C VAL A 86 -18.68 -1.91 2.43
N ALA A 87 -17.77 -2.24 1.52
CA ALA A 87 -18.11 -2.92 0.27
C ALA A 87 -18.66 -4.34 0.46
N LEU A 88 -18.29 -5.04 1.53
CA LEU A 88 -18.75 -6.40 1.81
C LEU A 88 -20.03 -6.47 2.65
N ILE A 89 -20.27 -5.49 3.52
CA ILE A 89 -21.48 -5.45 4.38
C ILE A 89 -22.66 -4.79 3.67
N TRP A 90 -22.41 -3.85 2.76
CA TRP A 90 -23.45 -3.09 2.09
C TRP A 90 -24.31 -3.96 1.16
N ASP A 91 -25.63 -3.77 1.19
CA ASP A 91 -26.57 -4.59 0.45
C ASP A 91 -26.28 -4.57 -1.06
N SER A 92 -26.02 -5.77 -1.61
CA SER A 92 -25.76 -6.04 -3.03
C SER A 92 -26.75 -5.40 -4.00
N LYS A 93 -28.01 -5.20 -3.60
CA LYS A 93 -29.05 -4.59 -4.44
C LYS A 93 -28.89 -3.08 -4.64
N LEU A 94 -28.10 -2.40 -3.79
CA LEU A 94 -27.84 -0.96 -3.84
C LEU A 94 -26.42 -0.62 -4.37
N LEU A 95 -25.61 -1.63 -4.72
CA LEU A 95 -24.21 -1.43 -5.09
C LEU A 95 -23.99 -0.95 -6.53
N ARG A 96 -24.99 -1.10 -7.40
CA ARG A 96 -24.91 -0.72 -8.80
C ARG A 96 -25.94 0.36 -9.16
N TYR A 97 -25.48 1.60 -9.31
CA TYR A 97 -26.31 2.71 -9.72
C TYR A 97 -26.04 3.07 -11.18
N THR A 98 -27.08 3.08 -12.01
CA THR A 98 -26.97 3.51 -13.41
C THR A 98 -27.60 4.89 -13.55
N PHE A 99 -26.81 5.89 -13.90
CA PHE A 99 -27.30 7.25 -14.13
C PHE A 99 -26.78 7.80 -15.46
N LYS A 100 -27.68 8.09 -16.40
CA LYS A 100 -27.36 8.73 -17.71
C LYS A 100 -26.18 8.07 -18.45
N GLY A 101 -26.09 6.74 -18.46
CA GLY A 101 -25.01 5.99 -19.12
C GLY A 101 -23.73 5.78 -18.29
N ILE A 102 -23.63 6.39 -17.10
CA ILE A 102 -22.59 6.11 -16.12
C ILE A 102 -23.06 4.98 -15.21
N ILE A 103 -22.26 3.93 -15.11
CA ILE A 103 -22.50 2.80 -14.21
C ILE A 103 -21.52 2.94 -13.04
N LEU A 104 -22.05 3.15 -11.85
CA LEU A 104 -21.28 3.14 -10.60
C LEU A 104 -21.47 1.80 -9.91
N ASP A 105 -20.39 1.04 -9.77
CA ASP A 105 -20.34 -0.20 -9.01
C ASP A 105 -19.40 -0.01 -7.82
N ILE A 106 -19.98 0.10 -6.61
CA ILE A 106 -19.24 0.35 -5.37
C ILE A 106 -18.26 -0.79 -5.07
N MET A 107 -18.62 -2.03 -5.39
CA MET A 107 -17.76 -3.18 -5.18
C MET A 107 -16.58 -3.17 -6.14
N LEU A 108 -16.80 -2.82 -7.41
CA LEU A 108 -15.73 -2.65 -8.39
C LEU A 108 -14.78 -1.50 -8.03
N ILE A 109 -15.32 -0.39 -7.50
CA ILE A 109 -14.51 0.71 -6.95
C ILE A 109 -13.64 0.19 -5.80
N GLY A 110 -14.20 -0.58 -4.87
CA GLY A 110 -13.45 -1.22 -3.79
C GLY A 110 -12.33 -2.12 -4.31
N VAL A 111 -12.63 -2.98 -5.30
CA VAL A 111 -11.64 -3.87 -5.94
C VAL A 111 -10.49 -3.06 -6.53
N MET A 112 -10.79 -2.01 -7.29
CA MET A 112 -9.75 -1.18 -7.92
C MET A 112 -8.95 -0.36 -6.90
N LEU A 113 -9.58 0.10 -5.82
CA LEU A 113 -8.87 0.77 -4.73
C LEU A 113 -7.86 -0.16 -4.08
N ILE A 114 -8.26 -1.37 -3.70
CA ILE A 114 -7.36 -2.34 -3.07
C ILE A 114 -6.26 -2.78 -4.05
N ALA A 115 -6.60 -3.02 -5.32
CA ALA A 115 -5.61 -3.38 -6.33
C ALA A 115 -4.54 -2.30 -6.49
N THR A 116 -4.93 -1.02 -6.54
CA THR A 116 -3.97 0.08 -6.64
C THR A 116 -3.18 0.30 -5.35
N SER A 117 -3.76 0.04 -4.17
CA SER A 117 -3.04 -0.01 -2.88
C SER A 117 -1.99 -1.11 -2.87
N LEU A 118 -2.33 -2.30 -3.34
CA LEU A 118 -1.39 -3.41 -3.40
C LEU A 118 -0.19 -3.08 -4.29
N ILE A 119 -0.41 -2.52 -5.49
CA ILE A 119 0.69 -2.12 -6.39
C ILE A 119 1.60 -1.08 -5.71
N TYR A 120 1.01 -0.12 -5.01
CA TYR A 120 1.76 0.92 -4.30
C TYR A 120 2.56 0.36 -3.13
N GLU A 121 1.98 -0.54 -2.33
CA GLU A 121 2.68 -1.23 -1.25
C GLU A 121 3.84 -2.06 -1.79
N ILE A 122 3.65 -2.81 -2.89
CA ILE A 122 4.74 -3.56 -3.54
C ILE A 122 5.88 -2.63 -3.98
N TYR A 123 5.55 -1.49 -4.59
CA TYR A 123 6.56 -0.51 -5.00
C TYR A 123 7.34 0.04 -3.80
N ASN A 124 6.63 0.43 -2.73
CA ASN A 124 7.26 0.92 -1.51
C ASN A 124 8.09 -0.14 -0.81
N PHE A 125 7.61 -1.38 -0.77
CA PHE A 125 8.32 -2.51 -0.21
C PHE A 125 9.65 -2.71 -0.93
N ARG A 126 9.67 -2.70 -2.27
CA ARG A 126 10.91 -2.81 -3.05
C ARG A 126 11.90 -1.69 -2.73
N LYS A 127 11.42 -0.45 -2.64
CA LYS A 127 12.26 0.71 -2.32
C LYS A 127 12.80 0.62 -0.88
N LEU A 128 11.97 0.20 0.05
CA LEU A 128 12.33 0.04 1.45
C LEU A 128 13.35 -1.09 1.63
N HIS A 129 13.13 -2.22 0.99
CA HIS A 129 14.04 -3.36 1.02
C HIS A 129 15.40 -3.01 0.43
N LYS A 130 15.42 -2.30 -0.71
CA LYS A 130 16.67 -1.77 -1.25
C LYS A 130 17.38 -0.83 -0.28
N LEU A 131 16.66 0.12 0.33
CA LEU A 131 17.24 1.03 1.32
C LEU A 131 17.81 0.28 2.53
N HIS A 132 17.16 -0.80 2.96
CA HIS A 132 17.64 -1.66 4.04
C HIS A 132 19.00 -2.27 3.70
N THR A 133 19.07 -2.96 2.55
CA THR A 133 20.30 -3.60 2.07
C THR A 133 21.42 -2.58 1.85
N ASP A 134 21.12 -1.44 1.21
CA ASP A 134 22.11 -0.38 0.95
C ASP A 134 22.71 0.17 2.27
N ILE A 135 21.91 0.26 3.34
CA ILE A 135 22.40 0.69 4.67
C ILE A 135 23.27 -0.38 5.32
N GLU A 136 22.87 -1.65 5.26
CA GLU A 136 23.65 -2.77 5.80
C GLU A 136 25.00 -2.89 5.12
N ASP A 137 25.04 -2.84 3.78
CA ASP A 137 26.27 -2.90 2.99
C ASP A 137 27.21 -1.73 3.30
N ALA A 138 26.67 -0.52 3.44
CA ALA A 138 27.46 0.67 3.79
C ALA A 138 28.10 0.54 5.19
N ILE A 139 27.35 0.02 6.17
CA ILE A 139 27.85 -0.22 7.53
C ILE A 139 28.97 -1.27 7.49
N ILE A 140 28.78 -2.38 6.78
CA ILE A 140 29.79 -3.46 6.66
C ILE A 140 31.08 -2.93 6.01
N ALA A 141 30.95 -2.11 4.96
CA ALA A 141 32.09 -1.51 4.28
C ALA A 141 32.87 -0.54 5.21
N GLU A 142 32.18 0.23 6.04
CA GLU A 142 32.82 1.10 7.04
C GLU A 142 33.51 0.31 8.16
N GLU A 143 32.88 -0.77 8.66
CA GLU A 143 33.46 -1.64 9.69
C GLU A 143 34.71 -2.35 9.17
N THR A 144 34.70 -2.84 7.93
CA THR A 144 35.86 -3.50 7.30
C THR A 144 37.03 -2.52 7.12
N LYS A 145 36.77 -1.29 6.68
CA LYS A 145 37.81 -0.25 6.54
C LYS A 145 38.44 0.19 7.86
N LYS A 146 37.72 0.07 8.98
CA LYS A 146 38.27 0.38 10.31
C LYS A 146 39.15 -0.75 10.86
N ALA A 147 38.96 -1.97 10.37
CA ALA A 147 39.71 -3.15 10.79
C ALA A 147 41.00 -3.38 9.98
N SER A 148 41.17 -2.68 8.85
CA SER A 148 42.38 -2.65 8.01
C SER A 148 43.28 -1.47 8.36
#